data_AF-A0A934UIF1-F1
#
_entry.id   AF-A0A934UIF1-F1
#
_cell.length_a   1.000
_cell.length_b   1.000
_cell.length_c   1.000
_cell.angle_alpha   90.00
_cell.angle_beta   90.00
_cell.angle_gamma   90.00
#
_symmetry.space_group_name_H-M   'P 1'
#
loop_
_entity.id
_entity.type
_entity.pdbx_description
1 polymer ?
#
loop_
_entity_poly.entity_id
_entity_poly.type
_entity_poly.pdbx_seq_one_letter_code
_entity_poly.pdbx_strand_id
1 'polypeptide(L)'
;MKNFFKLCFITDGEAYYFNIALLFFRVVLSLELIIVHGFKKLGIGVPIAEVVPNPLSLPEVLNQSFATAANIVFPFFIMLGVLTRLSTLPILAVTLTGYFVLHAQDNLLIRDVPFMYSIAYLFILLVGPGKFSVDFLIYKKLIK
;
A
#
# COMPACT_ATOMS: atom_id res chain seq x y z
N MET A 1 5.85 6.63 24.26
CA MET A 1 4.88 5.60 23.82
C MET A 1 3.56 6.17 23.30
N LYS A 2 2.82 7.01 24.07
CA LYS A 2 1.50 7.54 23.64
C LYS A 2 1.51 8.25 22.27
N ASN A 3 2.55 9.03 21.97
CA ASN A 3 2.65 9.74 20.67
C ASN A 3 2.86 8.82 19.47
N PHE A 4 3.60 7.72 19.65
CA PHE A 4 3.82 6.74 18.59
C PHE A 4 2.53 5.97 18.26
N PHE A 5 1.77 5.57 19.29
CA PHE A 5 0.46 4.96 19.08
C PHE A 5 -0.52 5.93 18.40
N LYS A 6 -0.56 7.20 18.82
CA LYS A 6 -1.40 8.21 18.16
C LYS A 6 -1.03 8.35 16.67
N LEU A 7 0.26 8.40 16.36
CA LEU A 7 0.76 8.49 14.99
C LEU A 7 0.31 7.28 14.15
N CYS A 8 0.53 6.05 14.61
CA CYS A 8 0.21 4.85 13.83
C CYS A 8 -1.30 4.61 13.66
N PHE A 9 -2.11 4.95 14.66
CA PHE A 9 -3.49 4.46 14.76
C PHE A 9 -4.59 5.52 14.62
N ILE A 10 -4.26 6.82 14.48
CA ILE A 10 -5.26 7.89 14.37
C ILE A 10 -4.99 8.83 13.18
N THR A 11 -6.08 9.40 12.68
CA THR A 11 -6.12 10.57 11.80
C THR A 11 -6.84 11.71 12.53
N ASP A 12 -6.29 12.93 12.50
CA ASP A 12 -6.88 14.10 13.19
C ASP A 12 -8.12 14.69 12.46
N GLY A 13 -8.66 14.00 11.44
CA GLY A 13 -9.81 14.44 10.63
C GLY A 13 -11.15 14.04 11.23
N GLU A 14 -11.91 15.01 11.75
CA GLU A 14 -13.16 14.74 12.48
C GLU A 14 -14.40 14.60 11.59
N ALA A 15 -14.41 15.18 10.39
CA ALA A 15 -15.58 15.21 9.51
C ALA A 15 -16.00 13.81 9.04
N TYR A 16 -17.30 13.52 9.10
CA TYR A 16 -17.86 12.21 8.73
C TYR A 16 -17.57 11.84 7.27
N TYR A 17 -17.88 12.74 6.33
CA TYR A 17 -17.65 12.53 4.90
C TYR A 17 -16.16 12.35 4.54
N PHE A 18 -15.26 13.02 5.25
CA PHE A 18 -13.82 12.84 5.08
C PHE A 18 -13.41 11.38 5.38
N ASN A 19 -13.93 10.81 6.47
CA ASN A 19 -13.61 9.45 6.86
C ASN A 19 -14.24 8.40 5.92
N ILE A 20 -15.45 8.67 5.39
CA ILE A 20 -16.04 7.83 4.32
C ILE A 20 -15.16 7.87 3.07
N ALA A 21 -14.80 9.07 2.60
CA ALA A 21 -13.97 9.24 1.41
C ALA A 21 -12.62 8.54 1.56
N LEU A 22 -12.01 8.63 2.75
CA LEU A 22 -10.74 7.96 3.05
C LEU A 22 -10.88 6.42 3.07
N LEU A 23 -11.97 5.88 3.62
CA LEU A 23 -12.25 4.44 3.53
C LEU A 23 -12.42 4.01 2.07
N PHE A 24 -13.26 4.71 1.31
CA PHE A 24 -13.48 4.45 -0.10
C PHE A 24 -12.17 4.47 -0.89
N PHE A 25 -11.35 5.51 -0.69
CA PHE A 25 -10.05 5.65 -1.33
C PHE A 25 -9.12 4.48 -1.00
N ARG A 26 -8.98 4.12 0.28
CA ARG A 26 -8.15 2.97 0.71
C ARG A 26 -8.63 1.66 0.08
N VAL A 27 -9.94 1.43 0.03
CA VAL A 27 -10.51 0.19 -0.50
C VAL A 27 -10.28 0.08 -2.00
N VAL A 28 -10.69 1.09 -2.77
CA VAL A 28 -10.64 1.04 -4.24
C VAL A 28 -9.21 1.04 -4.75
N LEU A 29 -8.33 1.90 -4.20
CA LEU A 29 -6.92 1.94 -4.60
C LEU A 29 -6.22 0.59 -4.37
N SER A 30 -6.41 0.01 -3.19
CA SER A 30 -5.79 -1.27 -2.84
C SER A 30 -6.40 -2.44 -3.60
N LEU A 31 -7.71 -2.41 -3.87
CA LEU A 31 -8.35 -3.42 -4.70
C LEU A 31 -7.75 -3.41 -6.12
N GLU A 32 -7.59 -2.23 -6.71
CA GLU A 32 -6.98 -2.08 -8.04
C GLU A 32 -5.53 -2.59 -8.05
N LEU A 33 -4.72 -2.23 -7.05
CA LEU A 33 -3.34 -2.73 -6.94
C LEU A 33 -3.29 -4.27 -6.87
N ILE A 34 -4.19 -4.88 -6.09
CA ILE A 34 -4.27 -6.34 -5.95
C ILE A 34 -4.65 -7.01 -7.27
N ILE A 35 -5.69 -6.51 -7.93
CA ILE A 35 -6.21 -7.13 -9.16
C ILE A 35 -5.19 -7.01 -10.29
N VAL A 36 -4.61 -5.83 -10.50
CA VAL A 36 -3.75 -5.56 -11.66
C VAL A 36 -2.31 -6.04 -11.43
N HIS A 37 -1.76 -5.79 -10.23
CA HIS A 37 -0.35 -6.04 -9.95
C HIS A 37 -0.10 -7.23 -9.01
N GLY A 38 -1.05 -7.55 -8.14
CA GLY A 38 -0.94 -8.68 -7.21
C GLY A 38 -1.23 -10.02 -7.89
N PHE A 39 -2.41 -10.17 -8.49
CA PHE A 39 -2.90 -11.44 -9.04
C PHE A 39 -2.02 -12.02 -10.14
N LYS A 40 -1.46 -11.19 -11.02
CA LYS A 40 -0.52 -11.68 -12.04
C LYS A 40 0.74 -12.34 -11.46
N LYS A 41 1.18 -11.97 -10.24
CA LYS A 41 2.31 -12.62 -9.54
C LYS A 41 1.95 -14.00 -8.99
N LEU A 42 0.66 -14.26 -8.79
CA LEU A 42 0.14 -15.58 -8.43
C LEU A 42 -0.28 -16.41 -9.66
N GLY A 43 -0.16 -15.86 -10.87
CA GLY A 43 -0.65 -16.50 -12.09
C GLY A 43 -2.17 -16.44 -12.26
N ILE A 44 -2.86 -15.56 -11.53
CA ILE A 44 -4.32 -15.37 -11.65
C ILE A 44 -4.60 -14.35 -12.74
N GLY A 45 -5.45 -14.70 -13.70
CA GLY A 45 -5.84 -13.82 -14.81
C GLY A 45 -4.79 -13.67 -15.93
N VAL A 46 -3.69 -14.44 -15.86
CA VAL A 46 -2.61 -14.46 -16.86
C VAL A 46 -2.20 -15.90 -17.18
N PRO A 47 -1.61 -16.18 -18.36
CA PRO A 47 -1.20 -17.54 -18.73
C PRO A 47 -0.06 -18.11 -17.87
N ILE A 48 0.85 -17.25 -17.42
CA ILE A 48 2.03 -17.61 -16.63
C ILE A 48 2.21 -16.55 -15.54
N ALA A 49 2.55 -16.98 -14.33
CA ALA A 49 2.85 -16.06 -13.23
C ALA A 49 4.01 -15.12 -13.58
N GLU A 50 3.86 -13.84 -13.26
CA GLU A 50 4.87 -12.81 -13.48
C GLU A 50 6.14 -13.11 -12.68
N VAL A 51 7.29 -13.17 -13.37
CA VAL A 51 8.61 -13.13 -12.73
C VAL A 51 8.92 -11.66 -12.44
N VAL A 52 9.10 -11.32 -11.16
CA VAL A 52 9.27 -9.94 -10.75
C VAL A 52 10.70 -9.47 -11.10
N PRO A 53 10.85 -8.35 -11.82
CA PRO A 53 12.17 -7.77 -12.06
C PRO A 53 12.94 -7.54 -10.75
N ASN A 54 14.24 -7.78 -10.77
CA ASN A 54 15.09 -7.75 -9.57
C ASN A 54 16.22 -6.72 -9.72
N PRO A 55 15.91 -5.41 -9.81
CA PRO A 55 16.91 -4.35 -10.04
C PRO A 55 17.88 -4.16 -8.87
N LEU A 56 17.53 -4.66 -7.69
CA LEU A 56 18.35 -4.57 -6.47
C LEU A 56 19.21 -5.82 -6.24
N SER A 57 19.17 -6.80 -7.15
CA SER A 57 19.93 -8.05 -7.07
C SER A 57 19.75 -8.80 -5.75
N LEU A 58 18.54 -8.81 -5.21
CA LEU A 58 18.18 -9.54 -4.00
C LEU A 58 18.13 -11.06 -4.29
N PRO A 59 18.20 -11.92 -3.26
CA PRO A 59 17.88 -13.33 -3.43
C PRO A 59 16.49 -13.51 -4.07
N GLU A 60 16.39 -14.36 -5.09
CA GLU A 60 15.19 -14.46 -5.95
C GLU A 60 13.90 -14.72 -5.15
N VAL A 61 13.95 -15.65 -4.21
CA VAL A 61 12.81 -15.97 -3.33
C VAL A 61 12.39 -14.76 -2.50
N LEU A 62 13.35 -13.96 -2.02
CA LEU A 62 13.07 -12.74 -1.26
C LEU A 62 12.44 -11.67 -2.15
N ASN A 63 12.99 -11.43 -3.35
CA ASN A 63 12.44 -10.46 -4.30
C ASN A 63 10.98 -10.79 -4.68
N GLN A 64 10.76 -12.03 -5.11
CA GLN A 64 9.46 -12.50 -5.56
C GLN A 64 8.42 -12.48 -4.43
N SER A 65 8.77 -13.00 -3.24
CA SER A 65 7.85 -13.04 -2.10
C SER A 65 7.54 -11.64 -1.55
N PHE A 66 8.53 -10.76 -1.44
CA PHE A 66 8.33 -9.39 -0.98
C PHE A 66 7.43 -8.61 -1.94
N ALA A 67 7.70 -8.67 -3.24
CA ALA A 67 6.90 -7.97 -4.24
C ALA A 67 5.47 -8.53 -4.36
N THR A 68 5.28 -9.82 -4.10
CA THR A 68 3.95 -10.45 -4.04
C THR A 68 3.19 -9.97 -2.80
N ALA A 69 3.82 -10.02 -1.62
CA ALA A 69 3.21 -9.55 -0.37
C ALA A 69 2.86 -8.06 -0.44
N ALA A 70 3.75 -7.22 -0.98
CA ALA A 70 3.55 -5.79 -1.18
C ALA A 70 2.39 -5.45 -2.12
N ASN A 71 2.00 -6.35 -3.03
CA ASN A 71 0.88 -6.12 -3.94
C ASN A 71 -0.39 -6.89 -3.57
N ILE A 72 -0.37 -7.73 -2.52
CA ILE A 72 -1.52 -8.54 -2.11
C ILE A 72 -1.84 -8.37 -0.63
N VAL A 73 -0.92 -8.77 0.25
CA VAL A 73 -1.15 -8.83 1.69
C VAL A 73 -1.25 -7.43 2.30
N PHE A 74 -0.30 -6.55 1.99
CA PHE A 74 -0.28 -5.20 2.52
C PHE A 74 -1.43 -4.31 2.00
N PRO A 75 -1.76 -4.28 0.70
CA PRO A 75 -2.94 -3.55 0.25
C PRO A 75 -4.24 -4.10 0.87
N PHE A 76 -4.35 -5.42 1.09
CA PHE A 76 -5.47 -5.98 1.85
C PHE A 76 -5.55 -5.44 3.29
N PHE A 77 -4.41 -5.34 3.98
CA PHE A 77 -4.37 -4.69 5.30
C PHE A 77 -4.75 -3.20 5.24
N ILE A 78 -4.36 -2.49 4.19
CA ILE A 78 -4.78 -1.08 3.97
C ILE A 78 -6.30 -0.96 3.80
N MET A 79 -6.94 -1.88 3.08
CA MET A 79 -8.41 -1.90 2.92
C MET A 79 -9.10 -1.99 4.29
N LEU A 80 -8.64 -2.89 5.16
CA LEU A 80 -9.18 -3.06 6.51
C LEU A 80 -8.76 -1.94 7.47
N GLY A 81 -7.68 -1.23 7.15
CA GLY A 81 -7.06 -0.24 8.02
C GLY A 81 -6.36 -0.89 9.20
N VAL A 82 -5.52 -1.90 8.94
CA VAL A 82 -4.69 -2.61 9.92
C VAL A 82 -3.25 -2.15 9.77
N LEU A 83 -2.69 -1.58 10.85
CA LEU A 83 -1.36 -0.98 10.89
C LEU A 83 -1.12 -0.08 9.68
N THR A 84 -2.10 0.77 9.34
CA THR A 84 -2.24 1.39 8.01
C THR A 84 -0.96 2.08 7.55
N ARG A 85 -0.35 2.91 8.41
CA ARG A 85 0.90 3.61 8.07
C ARG A 85 2.10 2.68 7.89
N LEU A 86 2.14 1.57 8.62
CA LEU A 86 3.22 0.59 8.47
C LEU A 86 2.99 -0.28 7.22
N SER A 87 1.74 -0.67 6.97
CA SER A 87 1.34 -1.44 5.78
C SER A 87 1.58 -0.68 4.48
N THR A 88 1.63 0.65 4.47
CA THR A 88 2.03 1.41 3.27
C THR A 88 3.51 1.27 2.92
N LEU A 89 4.39 0.97 3.88
CA LEU A 89 5.84 1.00 3.63
C LEU A 89 6.31 -0.06 2.62
N PRO A 90 5.89 -1.33 2.69
CA PRO A 90 6.27 -2.33 1.68
C PRO A 90 5.71 -2.00 0.29
N ILE A 91 4.49 -1.45 0.23
CA ILE A 91 3.87 -1.01 -1.03
C ILE A 91 4.67 0.13 -1.66
N LEU A 92 5.06 1.12 -0.84
CA LEU A 92 5.90 2.24 -1.26
C LEU A 92 7.28 1.76 -1.69
N ALA A 93 7.90 0.81 -0.98
CA ALA A 93 9.19 0.25 -1.37
C ALA A 93 9.16 -0.32 -2.79
N VAL A 94 8.13 -1.10 -3.15
CA VAL A 94 7.99 -1.67 -4.50
C VAL A 94 7.67 -0.60 -5.54
N THR A 95 6.70 0.27 -5.28
CA THR A 95 6.25 1.27 -6.27
C THR A 95 7.30 2.35 -6.52
N LEU A 96 8.00 2.83 -5.48
CA LEU A 96 9.10 3.79 -5.61
C LEU A 96 10.31 3.16 -6.29
N THR A 97 10.64 1.89 -5.99
CA THR A 97 11.70 1.17 -6.71
C THR A 97 11.33 1.00 -8.19
N GLY A 98 10.07 0.69 -8.47
CA GLY A 98 9.53 0.64 -9.83
C GLY A 98 9.77 1.96 -10.58
N TYR A 99 9.41 3.09 -9.97
CA TYR A 99 9.56 4.40 -10.60
C TYR A 99 11.00 4.89 -10.73
N PHE A 100 11.75 4.90 -9.62
CA PHE A 100 13.06 5.54 -9.54
C PHE A 100 14.23 4.65 -9.94
N VAL A 101 14.07 3.33 -9.94
CA VAL A 101 15.16 2.38 -10.21
C VAL A 101 14.86 1.57 -11.46
N LEU A 102 13.77 0.81 -11.49
CA LEU A 102 13.45 -0.08 -12.61
C LEU A 102 13.18 0.71 -13.91
N HIS A 103 12.36 1.75 -13.82
CA HIS A 103 11.95 2.57 -14.96
C HIS A 103 12.64 3.94 -14.99
N ALA A 104 13.83 4.05 -14.38
CA ALA A 104 14.55 5.33 -14.25
C ALA A 104 14.87 5.98 -15.60
N GLN A 105 15.15 5.16 -16.63
CA GLN A 105 15.53 5.59 -17.98
C GLN A 105 14.37 5.50 -18.98
N ASP A 106 13.20 5.02 -18.55
CA ASP A 106 12.04 4.91 -19.43
C ASP A 106 11.33 6.26 -19.59
N ASN A 107 10.58 6.39 -20.67
CA ASN A 107 9.71 7.55 -20.90
C ASN A 107 8.67 7.69 -19.76
N LEU A 108 8.29 8.92 -19.42
CA LEU A 108 7.26 9.21 -18.42
C LEU A 108 5.96 8.43 -18.64
N LEU A 109 5.57 8.20 -19.89
CA LEU A 109 4.37 7.43 -20.25
C LEU A 109 4.42 5.94 -19.83
N ILE A 110 5.61 5.39 -19.53
CA ILE A 110 5.79 4.00 -19.10
C ILE A 110 5.79 3.91 -17.56
N ARG A 111 6.31 4.94 -16.89
CA ARG A 111 6.54 4.94 -15.44
C ARG A 111 5.51 5.74 -14.65
N ASP A 112 4.49 6.29 -15.28
CA ASP A 112 3.43 7.05 -14.61
C ASP A 112 2.63 6.19 -13.62
N VAL A 113 2.35 4.92 -13.94
CA VAL A 113 1.59 4.01 -13.06
C VAL A 113 2.27 3.80 -11.69
N PRO A 114 3.54 3.36 -11.58
CA PRO A 114 4.18 3.23 -10.28
C PRO A 114 4.27 4.57 -9.52
N PHE A 115 4.43 5.69 -10.23
CA PHE A 115 4.38 7.02 -9.63
C PHE A 115 3.02 7.32 -9.01
N MET A 116 1.93 7.07 -9.73
CA MET A 116 0.56 7.32 -9.26
C MET A 116 0.22 6.49 -8.03
N TYR A 117 0.62 5.22 -7.99
CA TYR A 117 0.49 4.42 -6.77
C TYR A 117 1.34 4.97 -5.64
N SER A 118 2.59 5.35 -5.89
CA SER A 118 3.46 5.93 -4.86
C SER A 118 2.83 7.17 -4.24
N ILE A 119 2.36 8.14 -5.02
CA ILE A 119 1.74 9.36 -4.45
C ILE A 119 0.47 9.04 -3.65
N ALA A 120 -0.33 8.07 -4.10
CA ALA A 120 -1.59 7.70 -3.46
C ALA A 120 -1.33 6.98 -2.11
N TYR A 121 -0.34 6.08 -2.06
CA TYR A 121 0.06 5.44 -0.81
C TYR A 121 0.83 6.37 0.12
N LEU A 122 1.58 7.36 -0.41
CA LEU A 122 2.15 8.45 0.40
C LEU A 122 1.05 9.28 1.04
N PHE A 123 -0.02 9.59 0.31
CA PHE A 123 -1.18 10.28 0.88
C PHE A 123 -1.79 9.47 2.03
N ILE A 124 -2.00 8.17 1.87
CA ILE A 124 -2.49 7.29 2.96
C ILE A 124 -1.50 7.26 4.13
N LEU A 125 -0.19 7.19 3.85
CA LEU A 125 0.85 7.22 4.89
C LEU A 125 0.79 8.51 5.70
N LEU A 126 0.49 9.66 5.09
CA LEU A 126 0.44 10.97 5.74
C LEU A 126 -0.88 11.22 6.48
N VAL A 127 -2.01 10.87 5.86
CA VAL A 127 -3.34 11.06 6.44
C VAL A 127 -3.63 10.03 7.53
N GLY A 128 -3.19 8.79 7.34
CA GLY A 128 -3.39 7.69 8.27
C GLY A 128 -4.69 6.91 8.04
N PRO A 129 -5.15 6.16 9.06
CA PRO A 129 -6.16 5.11 8.90
C PRO A 129 -7.61 5.62 8.79
N GLY A 130 -7.94 6.79 9.32
CA GLY A 130 -9.31 7.26 9.46
C GLY A 130 -10.15 6.51 10.50
N LYS A 131 -11.36 7.00 10.78
CA LYS A 131 -12.29 6.45 11.80
C LYS A 131 -12.85 5.07 11.44
N PHE A 132 -13.01 4.77 10.15
CA PHE A 132 -13.48 3.46 9.68
C PHE A 132 -12.30 2.54 9.40
N SER A 133 -11.56 2.19 10.45
CA SER A 133 -10.38 1.33 10.37
C SER A 133 -10.30 0.43 11.61
N VAL A 134 -9.67 -0.73 11.46
CA VAL A 134 -9.32 -1.58 12.61
C VAL A 134 -8.39 -0.83 13.56
N ASP A 135 -7.48 -0.01 13.03
CA ASP A 135 -6.57 0.83 13.80
C ASP A 135 -7.30 1.76 14.79
N PHE A 136 -8.36 2.41 14.32
CA PHE A 136 -9.18 3.29 15.17
C PHE A 136 -9.93 2.50 16.25
N LEU A 137 -10.41 1.30 15.93
CA LEU A 137 -11.05 0.42 16.91
C LEU A 137 -10.08 -0.01 18.01
N ILE A 138 -8.84 -0.37 17.64
CA ILE A 138 -7.77 -0.72 18.58
C ILE A 138 -7.43 0.49 19.45
N TYR A 139 -7.25 1.66 18.84
CA TYR A 139 -6.97 2.91 19.57
C TYR A 139 -8.05 3.20 20.62
N LYS A 140 -9.34 3.11 20.23
CA LYS A 140 -10.47 3.37 21.13
C LYS A 140 -10.52 2.40 22.30
N LYS A 141 -10.03 1.16 22.15
CA LYS A 141 -10.04 0.14 23.21
C LYS A 141 -8.83 0.21 24.13
N LEU A 142 -7.66 0.65 23.63
CA LEU A 142 -6.40 0.62 24.38
C LEU A 142 -6.05 1.93 25.08
N ILE A 143 -6.51 3.07 24.56
CA ILE A 143 -6.06 4.41 25.02
C ILE A 143 -7.20 5.27 25.56
N LYS A 144 -8.45 4.98 25.20
CA LYS A 144 -9.64 5.64 25.72
C LYS A 144 -10.42 4.68 26.62
#